data_AF-A0A7J4XFQ6-F1
#
_entry.id   AF-A0A7J4XFQ6-F1
#
_cell.length_a   1.000
_cell.length_b   1.000
_cell.length_c   1.000
_cell.angle_alpha   90.00
_cell.angle_beta   90.00
_cell.angle_gamma   90.00
#
_symmetry.space_group_name_H-M   'P 1'
#
loop_
_entity.id
_entity.type
_entity.pdbx_description
1 polymer ?
#
loop_
_entity_poly.entity_id
_entity_poly.type
_entity_poly.pdbx_seq_one_letter_code
_entity_poly.pdbx_strand_id
1 'polypeptide(L)'
;MSTHSFVRVDCKAFAKCGVKSLSHCRRYRGEDNYCKGCTLIRRKPRNRKFDAGGREMKKCTHCGHYFYLNRFYANTITSHGKKYRCLSSWCRMCMSQVNSERAKQKKGLT
;
A
#
# COMPACT_ATOMS: atom_id res chain seq x y z
N MET A 1 5.58 41.99 4.99
CA MET A 1 6.77 41.12 5.20
C MET A 1 6.26 39.73 5.53
N SER A 2 6.26 38.81 4.58
CA SER A 2 5.76 37.45 4.78
C SER A 2 6.76 36.68 5.64
N THR A 3 6.36 36.34 6.87
CA THR A 3 7.10 35.51 7.80
C THR A 3 7.24 34.11 7.21
N HIS A 4 8.31 33.89 6.44
CA HIS A 4 8.73 32.55 6.06
C HIS A 4 9.18 31.82 7.32
N SER A 5 8.28 31.06 7.94
CA SER A 5 8.62 30.10 8.96
C SER A 5 9.63 29.11 8.35
N PHE A 6 10.87 29.17 8.82
CA PHE A 6 11.94 28.29 8.37
C PHE A 6 11.53 26.84 8.68
N VAL A 7 11.37 26.05 7.62
CA VAL A 7 10.94 24.66 7.74
C VAL A 7 12.09 23.84 8.30
N ARG A 8 11.86 23.21 9.45
CA ARG A 8 12.80 22.29 10.07
C ARG A 8 13.14 21.11 9.15
N VAL A 9 14.42 20.96 8.81
CA VAL A 9 14.97 19.96 7.88
C VAL A 9 14.69 18.51 8.33
N ASP A 10 14.52 18.30 9.64
CA ASP A 10 14.30 16.99 10.27
C ASP A 10 12.82 16.59 10.37
N CYS A 11 11.89 17.42 9.90
CA CYS A 11 10.48 17.14 10.04
C CYS A 11 10.00 16.03 9.09
N LYS A 12 9.55 14.89 9.66
CA LYS A 12 9.02 13.72 8.95
C LYS A 12 7.79 14.02 8.07
N ALA A 13 7.11 15.14 8.30
CA ALA A 13 5.90 15.56 7.57
C ALA A 13 6.17 16.40 6.31
N PHE A 14 7.41 16.87 6.11
CA PHE A 14 7.79 17.64 4.92
C PHE A 14 8.37 16.72 3.84
N ALA A 15 8.17 17.08 2.57
CA ALA A 15 8.93 16.44 1.51
C ALA A 15 10.38 16.92 1.70
N LYS A 16 11.29 15.99 1.98
CA LYS A 16 12.72 16.24 2.19
C LYS A 16 13.44 16.92 1.00
N CYS A 17 12.73 17.37 -0.05
CA CYS A 17 13.25 18.38 -0.98
C CYS A 17 13.31 19.79 -0.37
N GLY A 18 12.90 19.96 0.89
CA GLY A 18 13.22 21.14 1.70
C GLY A 18 12.37 22.39 1.45
N VAL A 19 11.51 22.39 0.43
CA VAL A 19 10.75 23.60 0.04
C VAL A 19 9.26 23.53 0.41
N LYS A 20 8.63 22.35 0.37
CA LYS A 20 7.17 22.18 0.56
C LYS A 20 6.83 20.94 1.38
N SER A 21 5.61 20.92 1.94
CA SER A 21 5.12 19.77 2.71
C SER A 21 4.94 18.51 1.86
N LEU A 22 4.97 17.33 2.49
CA LEU A 22 4.78 16.05 1.78
C LEU A 22 3.39 15.96 1.14
N SER A 23 2.37 16.53 1.77
CA SER A 23 1.00 16.57 1.24
C SER A 23 0.90 17.44 -0.02
N HIS A 24 1.47 18.65 0.01
CA HIS A 24 1.52 19.56 -1.15
C HIS A 24 2.18 18.87 -2.34
N CYS A 25 3.39 18.35 -2.12
CA CYS A 25 4.12 17.71 -3.20
C CYS A 25 3.51 16.39 -3.68
N ARG A 26 2.69 15.69 -2.88
CA ARG A 26 1.90 14.53 -3.36
C ARG A 26 0.76 14.94 -4.28
N ARG A 27 0.15 16.11 -4.03
CA ARG A 27 -1.00 16.65 -4.78
C ARG A 27 -0.57 17.29 -6.10
N TYR A 28 0.47 18.14 -6.08
CA TYR A 28 0.85 18.99 -7.20
C TYR A 28 2.12 18.55 -7.94
N ARG A 29 2.54 17.28 -7.83
CA ARG A 29 3.80 16.79 -8.46
C ARG A 29 3.90 17.01 -9.97
N GLY A 30 2.75 17.03 -10.66
CA GLY A 30 2.70 17.27 -12.11
C GLY A 30 2.81 18.74 -12.51
N GLU A 31 2.54 19.66 -11.57
CA GLU A 31 2.39 21.09 -11.80
C GLU A 31 3.54 21.90 -11.16
N ASP A 32 4.01 21.47 -9.98
CA ASP A 32 5.05 22.14 -9.21
C ASP A 32 6.45 21.57 -9.54
N ASN A 33 7.28 22.40 -10.18
CA ASN A 33 8.65 22.05 -10.58
C ASN A 33 9.54 21.61 -9.40
N TYR A 34 9.35 22.17 -8.20
CA TYR A 34 10.12 21.79 -7.00
C TYR A 34 9.78 20.37 -6.51
N CYS A 35 8.55 19.92 -6.76
CA CYS A 35 8.07 18.59 -6.37
C CYS A 35 8.31 17.53 -7.45
N LYS A 36 8.46 17.92 -8.73
CA LYS A 36 8.64 17.03 -9.88
C LYS A 36 9.86 16.11 -9.72
N GLY A 37 11.00 16.67 -9.33
CA GLY A 37 12.28 15.97 -9.15
C GLY A 37 12.52 15.31 -7.78
N CYS A 38 11.56 15.39 -6.85
CA CYS A 38 11.79 14.91 -5.48
C CYS A 38 11.79 13.38 -5.40
N THR A 39 12.98 12.80 -5.17
CA THR A 39 13.21 11.34 -5.05
C THR A 39 12.62 10.73 -3.78
N LEU A 40 12.31 11.58 -2.79
CA LEU A 40 11.80 11.17 -1.47
C LEU A 40 10.27 11.04 -1.48
N ILE A 41 9.59 11.56 -2.51
CA ILE A 41 8.17 11.25 -2.78
C ILE A 41 8.10 9.91 -3.50
N ARG A 42 8.21 8.82 -2.74
CA ARG A 42 7.85 7.49 -3.24
C ARG A 42 6.35 7.32 -3.13
N ARG A 43 5.64 7.25 -4.26
CA ARG A 43 4.25 6.75 -4.26
C ARG A 43 4.31 5.30 -3.79
N LYS A 44 3.51 4.93 -2.79
CA LYS A 44 3.36 3.53 -2.42
C LYS A 44 2.93 2.79 -3.70
N PRO A 45 3.70 1.78 -4.15
CA PRO A 45 3.40 1.11 -5.41
C PRO A 45 1.96 0.61 -5.37
N ARG A 46 1.21 0.88 -6.44
CA ARG A 46 -0.19 0.47 -6.51
C ARG A 46 -0.23 -1.06 -6.37
N ASN A 47 -0.96 -1.51 -5.35
CA ASN A 47 -1.22 -2.93 -5.14
C ASN A 47 -2.26 -3.49 -6.13
N ARG A 48 -2.72 -2.66 -7.08
CA ARG A 48 -3.80 -2.93 -8.01
C ARG A 48 -3.32 -2.69 -9.44
N LYS A 49 -3.71 -3.57 -10.36
CA LYS A 49 -3.54 -3.47 -11.81
C LYS A 49 -4.88 -3.81 -12.47
N PHE A 50 -5.07 -3.38 -13.71
CA PHE A 50 -6.24 -3.74 -14.51
C PHE A 50 -5.75 -4.52 -15.73
N ASP A 51 -6.47 -5.56 -16.12
CA ASP A 51 -6.21 -6.25 -17.39
C ASP A 51 -6.72 -5.41 -18.57
N ALA A 52 -6.45 -5.87 -19.80
CA ALA A 52 -6.91 -5.18 -21.01
C ALA A 52 -8.44 -5.05 -21.10
N GLY A 53 -9.18 -5.91 -20.39
CA GLY A 53 -10.64 -5.88 -20.28
C GLY A 53 -11.17 -5.05 -19.10
N GLY A 54 -10.30 -4.31 -18.40
CA GLY A 54 -10.69 -3.46 -17.27
C GLY A 54 -11.00 -4.21 -15.98
N ARG A 55 -10.71 -5.51 -15.88
CA ARG A 55 -10.90 -6.29 -14.65
C ARG A 55 -9.77 -6.05 -13.67
N GLU A 56 -10.13 -5.82 -12.42
CA GLU A 56 -9.17 -5.50 -11.37
C GLU A 56 -8.41 -6.75 -10.88
N MET A 57 -7.09 -6.58 -10.76
CA MET A 57 -6.15 -7.54 -10.20
C MET A 57 -5.40 -6.92 -9.02
N LYS A 58 -5.17 -7.70 -7.97
CA LYS A 58 -4.43 -7.28 -6.77
C LYS A 58 -3.14 -8.10 -6.63
N LYS A 59 -2.05 -7.48 -6.17
CA LYS A 59 -0.80 -8.21 -5.84
C LYS A 59 -0.98 -8.99 -4.53
N CYS A 60 -0.56 -10.25 -4.55
CA CYS A 60 -0.32 -11.01 -3.33
C CYS A 60 0.96 -10.52 -2.67
N THR A 61 0.92 -10.19 -1.37
CA THR A 61 2.13 -9.74 -0.66
C THR A 61 3.07 -10.88 -0.28
N HIS A 62 2.61 -12.14 -0.36
CA HIS A 62 3.43 -13.32 -0.06
C HIS A 62 4.24 -13.77 -1.28
N CYS A 63 3.57 -14.13 -2.38
CA CYS A 63 4.26 -14.60 -3.59
C CYS A 63 4.56 -13.50 -4.63
N GLY A 64 4.10 -12.26 -4.42
CA GLY A 64 4.40 -11.15 -5.32
C GLY A 64 3.64 -11.12 -6.66
N HIS A 65 2.89 -12.17 -7.01
CA HIS A 65 2.10 -12.21 -8.25
C HIS A 65 0.78 -11.44 -8.16
N TYR A 66 0.28 -11.00 -9.32
CA TYR A 66 -1.03 -10.35 -9.45
C TYR A 66 -2.10 -11.40 -9.75
N PHE A 67 -3.23 -11.32 -9.04
CA PHE A 67 -4.38 -12.20 -9.26
C PHE A 67 -5.68 -11.39 -9.26
N TYR A 68 -6.71 -11.90 -9.92
CA TYR A 68 -8.06 -11.36 -9.83
C TYR A 68 -8.58 -11.38 -8.38
N LEU A 69 -9.47 -10.45 -8.05
CA LEU A 69 -9.94 -10.22 -6.68
C LEU A 69 -10.59 -11.46 -6.04
N ASN A 70 -11.21 -12.33 -6.83
CA ASN A 70 -11.80 -13.59 -6.37
C ASN A 70 -10.76 -14.58 -5.79
N ARG A 71 -9.47 -14.41 -6.08
CA ARG A 71 -8.38 -15.21 -5.51
C ARG A 71 -7.94 -14.72 -4.13
N PHE A 72 -8.66 -13.78 -3.52
CA PHE A 72 -8.44 -13.31 -2.16
C PHE A 72 -9.68 -13.61 -1.29
N TYR A 73 -9.49 -13.76 0.01
CA TYR A 73 -10.61 -13.88 0.94
C TYR A 73 -11.17 -12.50 1.25
N ALA A 74 -12.49 -12.39 1.39
CA ALA A 74 -13.13 -11.19 1.90
C ALA A 74 -13.04 -11.20 3.43
N ASN A 75 -12.57 -10.10 4.00
CA ASN A 75 -12.46 -9.86 5.41
C ASN A 75 -13.27 -8.61 5.79
N THR A 76 -13.65 -8.53 7.05
CA THR A 76 -14.28 -7.33 7.62
C THR A 76 -13.39 -6.81 8.74
N ILE A 77 -12.92 -5.56 8.62
CA ILE A 77 -12.13 -4.90 9.65
C ILE A 77 -12.99 -3.83 10.29
N THR A 78 -13.03 -3.81 11.62
CA THR A 78 -13.67 -2.74 12.39
C THR A 78 -12.62 -1.73 12.80
N SER A 79 -12.83 -0.46 12.46
CA SER A 79 -11.93 0.64 12.85
C SER A 79 -12.77 1.89 13.13
N HIS A 80 -12.52 2.53 14.27
CA HIS A 80 -13.28 3.71 14.74
C HIS A 80 -14.81 3.49 14.72
N GLY A 81 -15.27 2.32 15.17
CA GLY A 81 -16.70 1.95 15.17
C GLY A 81 -17.31 1.64 13.80
N LYS A 82 -16.55 1.81 12.70
CA LYS A 82 -17.01 1.52 11.33
C LYS A 82 -16.49 0.18 10.87
N LYS A 83 -17.33 -0.57 10.14
CA LYS A 83 -16.96 -1.85 9.53
C LYS A 83 -16.60 -1.64 8.06
N TYR A 84 -15.44 -2.15 7.66
CA TYR A 84 -14.92 -2.05 6.30
C TYR A 84 -14.75 -3.44 5.72
N ARG A 85 -15.36 -3.68 4.55
CA ARG A 85 -15.09 -4.88 3.76
C ARG A 85 -13.78 -4.69 3.02
N CYS A 86 -12.85 -5.61 3.21
CA CYS A 86 -11.53 -5.59 2.60
C CYS A 86 -11.17 -6.98 2.08
N LEU A 87 -10.15 -7.05 1.24
CA LEU A 87 -9.60 -8.32 0.76
C LEU A 87 -8.32 -8.64 1.54
N SER A 88 -8.06 -9.93 1.74
CA SER A 88 -6.83 -10.41 2.35
C SER A 88 -5.58 -9.90 1.60
N SER A 89 -4.48 -9.72 2.34
CA SER A 89 -3.20 -9.35 1.75
C SER A 89 -2.63 -10.48 0.89
N TRP A 90 -2.85 -11.74 1.29
CA TRP A 90 -2.37 -12.95 0.65
C TRP A 90 -3.45 -13.62 -0.21
N CYS A 91 -3.06 -14.25 -1.31
CA CYS A 91 -3.98 -15.02 -2.14
C CYS A 91 -4.37 -16.34 -1.45
N ARG A 92 -5.51 -16.89 -1.85
CA ARG A 92 -6.06 -18.15 -1.31
C ARG A 92 -5.07 -19.31 -1.43
N MET A 93 -4.29 -19.37 -2.50
CA MET A 93 -3.27 -20.40 -2.71
C MET A 93 -2.17 -20.35 -1.63
N CYS A 94 -1.57 -19.18 -1.41
CA CYS A 94 -0.52 -19.03 -0.37
C CYS A 94 -1.07 -19.32 1.02
N MET A 95 -2.28 -18.84 1.33
CA MET A 95 -2.91 -19.16 2.63
C MET A 95 -3.19 -20.66 2.76
N SER A 96 -3.66 -21.32 1.71
CA SER A 96 -3.91 -22.76 1.71
C SER A 96 -2.63 -23.54 1.96
N GLN A 97 -1.53 -23.19 1.28
CA GLN A 97 -0.24 -23.85 1.46
C GLN A 97 0.24 -23.78 2.92
N VAL A 98 0.25 -22.59 3.50
CA VAL A 98 0.66 -22.39 4.90
C VAL A 98 -0.27 -23.13 5.87
N ASN A 99 -1.57 -23.16 5.60
CA ASN A 99 -2.51 -23.93 6.41
C ASN A 99 -2.25 -25.44 6.32
N SER A 100 -1.92 -25.95 5.12
CA SER A 100 -1.56 -27.37 4.93
C SER A 100 -0.26 -27.72 5.66
N GLU A 101 0.75 -26.86 5.62
CA GLU A 101 2.01 -27.04 6.36
C GLU A 101 1.77 -27.09 7.87
N ARG A 102 0.97 -26.16 8.40
CA ARG A 102 0.56 -26.17 9.82
C ARG A 102 -0.21 -27.43 10.21
N ALA A 103 -1.09 -27.91 9.34
CA ALA A 103 -1.84 -29.14 9.58
C ALA A 103 -0.92 -30.37 9.63
N LYS A 104 0.08 -30.44 8.74
CA LYS A 104 1.10 -31.51 8.75
C LYS A 104 1.93 -31.48 10.04
N GLN A 105 2.36 -30.30 10.49
CA GLN A 105 3.10 -30.16 11.75
C GLN A 105 2.28 -30.63 12.96
N LYS A 106 0.98 -30.29 13.01
CA LYS A 106 0.09 -30.78 14.08
C LYS A 106 -0.08 -32.30 14.09
N LYS A 107 -0.15 -32.93 12.91
CA LYS A 107 -0.26 -34.39 12.77
C LYS A 107 1.04 -35.14 13.08
N GLY A 108 2.20 -34.51 12.90
CA GLY A 108 3.50 -35.10 13.27
C GLY A 108 3.85 -34.93 14.75
N LEU A 109 3.02 -34.22 15.51
CA LEU A 109 3.18 -34.01 16.96
C LEU A 109 2.24 -34.91 17.79
N THR A 110 1.39 -35.69 17.12
CA THR A 110 0.52 -36.75 17.67
C THR A 110 1.08 -38.11 17.29
#